data_AF-A0A8S2FUJ3-F1
#
_entry.id   AF-A0A8S2FUJ3-F1
#
_cell.length_a   1.000
_cell.length_b   1.000
_cell.length_c   1.000
_cell.angle_alpha   90.00
_cell.angle_beta   90.00
_cell.angle_gamma   90.00
#
_symmetry.space_group_name_H-M   'P 1'
#
loop_
_entity.id
_entity.type
_entity.pdbx_description
1 polymer ?
#
loop_
_entity_poly.entity_id
_entity_poly.type
_entity_poly.pdbx_seq_one_letter_code
_entity_poly.pdbx_strand_id
1 'polypeptide(L)' 'QDFGDKKLEIVGLSATHMGLIHVGFHGQRIAQCSRLTIELQTPMLAQLDGEPFYIPASVVVKVTHSGQVMVLRYNSV' A
#
# COMPACT_ATOMS: atom_id res chain seq x y z
N GLN A 1 -5.12 0.60 8.66
CA GLN A 1 -5.57 1.71 7.81
C GLN A 1 -6.92 2.27 8.25
N ASP A 2 -7.01 3.59 8.41
CA ASP A 2 -8.30 4.30 8.47
C ASP A 2 -8.65 4.75 7.05
N PHE A 3 -9.75 4.23 6.50
CA PHE A 3 -10.15 4.56 5.12
C PHE A 3 -10.82 5.94 5.01
N GLY A 4 -11.23 6.55 6.13
CA GLY A 4 -11.88 7.86 6.15
C GLY A 4 -10.91 9.05 6.13
N ASP A 5 -9.64 8.83 6.48
CA ASP A 5 -8.66 9.90 6.69
C ASP A 5 -8.02 10.45 5.40
N LYS A 6 -8.31 9.81 4.26
CA LYS A 6 -7.79 10.13 2.92
C LYS A 6 -6.26 10.12 2.85
N LYS A 7 -5.60 9.26 3.63
CA LYS A 7 -4.16 9.06 3.60
C LYS A 7 -3.79 7.65 3.18
N LEU A 8 -2.66 7.57 2.49
CA LEU A 8 -1.95 6.34 2.17
C LEU A 8 -1.16 5.91 3.41
N GLU A 9 -1.23 4.62 3.73
CA GLU A 9 -0.41 3.98 4.75
C GLU A 9 0.75 3.25 4.06
N ILE A 10 1.99 3.63 4.39
CA ILE A 10 3.18 3.02 3.81
C ILE A 10 3.74 2.05 4.85
N VAL A 11 3.76 0.77 4.50
CA VAL A 11 4.14 -0.31 5.40
C VAL A 11 5.32 -1.08 4.82
N GLY A 12 6.36 -1.26 5.62
CA GLY A 12 7.52 -2.09 5.32
C GLY A 12 7.34 -3.51 5.82
N LEU A 13 7.72 -4.47 4.99
CA LEU A 13 7.75 -5.88 5.32
C LEU A 13 9.16 -6.40 5.08
N SER A 14 9.73 -7.07 6.09
CA SER A 14 10.93 -7.88 5.91
C SER A 14 10.53 -9.31 5.53
N ALA A 15 11.49 -10.10 5.05
CA ALA A 15 11.27 -11.52 4.78
C ALA A 15 10.76 -12.28 6.02
N THR A 16 11.23 -11.91 7.21
CA THR A 16 10.72 -12.48 8.47
C THR A 16 9.28 -12.07 8.76
N HIS A 17 8.93 -10.81 8.51
CA HIS A 17 7.56 -10.32 8.69
C HIS A 17 6.58 -10.95 7.70
N MET A 18 6.98 -11.23 6.47
CA MET A 18 6.15 -11.90 5.46
C MET A 18 5.63 -13.26 5.96
N GLY A 19 6.46 -14.04 6.65
CA GLY A 19 6.07 -15.34 7.21
C GLY A 19 5.05 -15.25 8.35
N LEU A 20 4.89 -14.09 8.98
CA LEU A 20 3.98 -13.89 10.12
C LEU A 20 2.65 -13.25 9.71
N ILE A 21 2.49 -12.83 8.45
CA ILE A 21 1.24 -12.20 7.98
C ILE A 21 0.04 -13.14 8.21
N HIS A 22 0.22 -14.45 8.04
CA HIS A 22 -0.87 -15.42 8.20
C HIS A 22 -1.37 -15.56 9.65
N VAL A 23 -0.59 -15.14 10.64
CA VAL A 23 -1.01 -15.09 12.06
C VAL A 23 -1.48 -13.70 12.49
N GLY A 24 -1.71 -12.79 11.54
CA GLY A 24 -2.19 -11.44 11.81
C GLY A 24 -1.08 -10.44 12.14
N PHE A 25 0.19 -10.74 11.85
CA PHE A 25 1.21 -9.70 11.90
C PHE A 25 0.94 -8.66 10.81
N HIS A 26 0.89 -7.40 11.23
CA HIS A 26 0.84 -6.27 10.34
C HIS A 26 2.25 -5.68 10.24
N GLY A 27 2.71 -5.43 9.00
CA GLY A 27 4.04 -4.86 8.77
C GLY A 27 4.30 -3.57 9.54
N GLN A 28 5.55 -3.12 9.52
CA GLN A 28 5.93 -1.89 10.23
C GLN A 28 5.51 -0.66 9.42
N ARG A 29 4.67 0.21 9.99
CA ARG A 29 4.35 1.50 9.36
C ARG A 29 5.62 2.36 9.25
N ILE A 30 5.97 2.74 8.03
CA ILE A 30 7.10 3.62 7.71
C ILE A 30 6.63 5.08 7.68
N ALA A 31 5.48 5.34 7.05
CA ALA A 31 4.96 6.68 6.88
C ALA A 31 3.45 6.69 6.63
N GLN A 32 2.85 7.87 6.73
CA GLN A 32 1.46 8.13 6.34
C GLN A 32 1.37 9.50 5.64
N CYS A 33 0.81 9.55 4.44
CA CYS A 33 0.74 10.77 3.64
C CYS A 33 -0.40 10.74 2.61
N SER A 34 -0.78 11.89 2.04
CA SER A 34 -1.80 11.95 0.98
C SER A 34 -1.23 11.75 -0.43
N ARG A 35 0.10 11.85 -0.58
CA ARG A 35 0.82 11.68 -1.83
C ARG A 35 2.15 11.00 -1.58
N LEU A 36 2.42 9.97 -2.37
CA LEU A 36 3.64 9.18 -2.32
C LEU A 36 4.33 9.25 -3.68
N THR A 37 5.65 9.34 -3.66
CA THR A 37 6.51 9.23 -4.86
C THR A 37 7.53 8.14 -4.59
N ILE A 38 7.56 7.11 -5.43
CA ILE A 38 8.48 5.97 -5.34
C ILE A 38 9.40 6.05 -6.56
N GLU A 39 10.70 6.06 -6.33
CA GLU A 39 11.71 5.97 -7.39
C GLU A 39 12.32 4.57 -7.34
N LEU A 40 12.22 3.85 -8.45
CA LEU A 40 12.72 2.48 -8.57
C LEU A 40 14.01 2.47 -9.38
N GLN A 41 15.11 2.03 -8.77
CA GLN A 41 16.39 1.86 -9.46
C GLN A 41 16.45 0.56 -10.29
N THR A 42 15.63 -0.43 -9.92
CA THR A 42 15.52 -1.73 -10.59
C THR A 42 14.05 -2.04 -10.90
N PRO A 43 13.76 -2.92 -11.88
CA PRO A 43 12.39 -3.30 -12.18
C PRO A 43 11.75 -4.02 -10.99
N MET A 44 10.44 -3.87 -10.81
CA MET A 44 9.69 -4.49 -9.72
C MET A 44 8.35 -5.03 -10.21
N LEU A 45 7.92 -6.15 -9.66
CA LEU A 45 6.53 -6.61 -9.75
C LEU A 45 5.73 -6.01 -8.59
N ALA A 46 4.65 -5.33 -8.92
CA ALA A 46 3.67 -4.85 -7.98
C ALA A 46 2.36 -5.63 -8.15
N GLN A 47 1.49 -5.55 -7.16
CA GLN A 47 0.11 -6.03 -7.24
C GLN A 47 -0.81 -4.81 -7.18
N LEU A 48 -1.66 -4.61 -8.18
CA LEU A 48 -2.66 -3.53 -8.23
C LEU A 48 -4.03 -4.16 -8.33
N ASP A 49 -4.91 -3.91 -7.35
CA ASP A 49 -6.29 -4.40 -7.31
C ASP A 49 -6.47 -5.92 -7.55
N GLY A 50 -5.43 -6.71 -7.30
CA GLY A 50 -5.44 -8.16 -7.52
C GLY A 50 -4.74 -8.63 -8.81
N GLU A 51 -4.29 -7.72 -9.66
CA GLU A 51 -3.56 -8.03 -10.88
C GLU A 51 -2.05 -7.76 -10.73
N PRO A 52 -1.19 -8.65 -11.27
CA PRO A 52 0.24 -8.40 -11.33
C PRO A 52 0.54 -7.25 -12.29
N PHE A 53 1.36 -6.31 -11.85
CA PHE A 53 1.75 -5.13 -12.61
C PHE A 53 3.27 -5.00 -12.66
N TYR A 54 3.82 -4.98 -13.88
CA TYR A 54 5.25 -4.80 -14.10
C TYR A 54 5.62 -3.32 -14.12
N ILE A 55 6.55 -2.92 -13.24
CA ILE A 55 7.10 -1.58 -13.18
C ILE A 55 8.56 -1.61 -13.66
N PRO A 56 8.91 -0.91 -14.76
CA PRO A 56 10.28 -0.89 -15.26
C PRO A 56 11.22 -0.08 -14.36
N ALA A 57 12.53 -0.27 -14.55
CA ALA A 57 13.57 0.46 -13.84
C ALA A 57 13.60 1.95 -14.21
N SER A 58 14.18 2.78 -13.34
CA SER A 58 14.34 4.23 -13.51
C SER A 58 13.02 4.96 -13.73
N VAL A 59 11.93 4.44 -13.15
CA VAL A 59 10.60 5.03 -13.21
C VAL A 59 10.23 5.64 -11.87
N VAL A 60 9.55 6.78 -11.95
CA VAL A 60 8.93 7.46 -10.80
C VAL A 60 7.45 7.12 -10.77
N VAL A 61 7.03 6.36 -9.76
CA VAL A 61 5.62 6.02 -9.50
C VAL A 61 5.04 7.05 -8.54
N LYS A 62 3.95 7.71 -8.94
CA LYS A 62 3.22 8.68 -8.12
C LYS A 62 1.91 8.07 -7.69
N VAL A 63 1.72 7.92 -6.38
CA VAL A 63 0.47 7.41 -5.80
C VAL A 63 -0.22 8.55 -5.07
N THR A 64 -1.49 8.77 -5.39
CA THR A 64 -2.32 9.82 -4.81
C THR A 64 -3.72 9.30 -4.55
N HIS A 65 -4.33 9.81 -3.49
CA HIS A 65 -5.72 9.56 -3.22
C HIS A 65 -6.61 10.31 -4.23
N SER A 66 -7.36 9.58 -5.08
CA SER A 66 -8.28 10.16 -6.07
C SER A 66 -9.49 9.24 -6.27
N GLY A 67 -10.64 9.81 -6.63
CA GLY A 67 -11.82 9.06 -7.06
C GLY A 67 -12.53 8.19 -6.01
N GLN A 68 -12.28 8.40 -4.72
CA GLN A 68 -12.95 7.59 -3.68
C GLN A 68 -14.44 7.85 -3.60
N VAL A 69 -15.19 6.77 -3.37
CA VAL A 69 -16.64 6.78 -3.14
C VAL A 69 -16.95 6.46 -1.68
N MET A 70 -18.10 6.90 -1.19
CA MET A 70 -18.57 6.46 0.11
C MET A 70 -18.99 4.98 0.01
N VAL A 71 -18.46 4.16 0.91
CA VAL A 71 -18.79 2.74 1.01
C VAL A 71 -19.53 2.51 2.33
N LEU A 72 -20.52 1.63 2.31
CA LEU A 72 -21.22 1.20 3.52
C LEU A 72 -20.25 0.47 4.45
N ARG A 73 -20.18 0.91 5.71
CA ARG A 73 -19.37 0.26 6.74
C ARG A 73 -20.29 -0.51 7.68
N TYR A 74 -20.03 -1.81 7.84
CA TYR A 74 -20.64 -2.59 8.91
C TYR A 74 -19.93 -2.29 10.23
N ASN A 75 -20.66 -1.79 11.22
CA ASN A 75 -20.16 -1.63 12.58
C ASN A 75 -20.71 -2.77 13.43
N SER A 76 -19.86 -3.72 13.79
CA SER A 76 -20.15 -4.68 14.86
C SER A 76 -20.16 -3.91 16.18
N VAL A 77 -21.30 -3.92 16.89
CA VAL A 77 -21.40 -3.43 18.28
C VAL A 77 -20.64 -4.36 19.20
#